data_AF-A0A6H5J590-F1
#
_entry.id   AF-A0A6H5J590-F1
#
_cell.length_a   1.000
_cell.length_b   1.000
_cell.length_c   1.000
_cell.angle_alpha   90.00
_cell.angle_beta   90.00
_cell.angle_gamma   90.00
#
_symmetry.space_group_name_H-M   'P 1'
#
loop_
_entity.id
_entity.type
_entity.pdbx_description
1 polymer ?
#
loop_
_entity_poly.entity_id
_entity_poly.type
_entity_poly.pdbx_seq_one_letter_code
_entity_poly.pdbx_strand_id
1 'polypeptide(L)'
;MIVVSGIPWKWGIEEIAVVDQYTSLGVEIAKDCSWNAQMSKVAEKGKARAGKLHPILANRHLDTRIKVTVLKSAIVPPLEYAGEVWEGNKKVVRELEAAQMKAAKIILGCSKYTSNAAVRAELGIQSPRSGRDARKLTWQYRMGGMGEEGGRMEGVRHDEDETLETEGLQGFKEKISGGCAEREKQNLRKESKDKEGLEVYGMLKEGIGFKDYLHGPMDAGTKLKVKFRTGDIGLRERRRRHRTVDEEDDEFKCDCGFECEDRVHVVAECPLYKKERELYMTELGKIDGTYREMFEAWNREERTVAVLGHRRWVEKAGRDIVRIDRLGKTFLSHLWQSRKERLAIGDRSCGNNAPSSRGRVVNGQTAMACKT
;
A
#
# COMPACT_ATOMS: atom_id res chain seq x y z
N MET A 1 -9.10 39.60 5.33
CA MET A 1 -8.73 40.62 6.34
C MET A 1 -8.90 41.98 5.70
N ILE A 2 -9.73 42.85 6.28
CA ILE A 2 -9.91 44.23 5.85
C ILE A 2 -8.61 44.97 6.20
N VAL A 3 -7.84 45.36 5.21
CA VAL A 3 -6.66 46.20 5.42
C VAL A 3 -7.18 47.60 5.66
N VAL A 4 -7.21 48.04 6.91
CA VAL A 4 -7.30 49.47 7.22
C VAL A 4 -5.95 50.06 6.82
N SER A 5 -5.89 50.63 5.62
CA SER A 5 -4.66 51.13 5.01
C SER A 5 -4.09 52.29 5.84
N GLY A 6 -2.87 52.13 6.35
CA GLY A 6 -2.03 53.26 6.80
C GLY A 6 -1.48 53.19 8.22
N ILE A 7 -1.94 52.29 9.09
CA ILE A 7 -1.40 52.16 10.46
C ILE A 7 -0.51 50.91 10.53
N PRO A 8 0.80 51.04 10.81
CA PRO A 8 1.66 49.88 11.00
C PRO A 8 1.22 49.11 12.25
N TRP A 9 1.17 47.77 12.14
CA TRP A 9 0.92 46.92 13.29
C TRP A 9 2.08 47.05 14.28
N LYS A 10 1.79 47.24 15.57
CA LYS A 10 2.82 47.34 16.61
C LYS A 10 2.63 46.28 17.68
N TRP A 11 3.73 45.69 18.15
CA TRP A 11 3.78 44.89 19.37
C TRP A 11 4.61 45.66 20.40
N GLY A 12 3.92 46.33 21.34
CA GLY A 12 4.56 47.32 22.19
C GLY A 12 5.04 48.53 21.37
N ILE A 13 6.35 48.77 21.35
CA ILE A 13 6.99 49.86 20.60
C ILE A 13 7.51 49.44 19.22
N GLU A 14 7.55 48.13 18.93
CA GLU A 14 8.14 47.60 17.70
C GLU A 14 7.09 47.46 16.60
N GLU A 15 7.46 47.85 15.38
CA GLU A 15 6.62 47.63 14.19
C GLU A 15 6.73 46.17 13.73
N ILE A 16 5.58 45.52 13.55
CA ILE A 16 5.47 44.14 13.10
C ILE A 16 5.46 44.14 11.57
N ALA A 17 6.44 43.45 10.98
CA ALA A 17 6.51 43.28 9.54
C ALA A 17 5.30 42.49 9.01
N VAL A 18 4.62 43.05 8.00
CA VAL A 18 3.59 42.33 7.24
C VAL A 18 4.29 41.49 6.18
N VAL A 19 4.28 40.17 6.36
CA VAL A 19 4.87 39.22 5.42
C VAL A 19 3.80 38.41 4.71
N ASP A 20 4.05 38.02 3.46
CA ASP A 20 3.12 37.18 2.69
C ASP A 20 3.12 35.71 3.15
N GLN A 21 4.19 35.29 3.84
CA GLN A 21 4.32 33.94 4.40
C GLN A 21 5.08 33.99 5.73
N TYR A 22 4.58 33.29 6.75
CA TYR A 22 5.20 33.20 8.07
C TYR A 22 5.25 31.74 8.55
N THR A 23 6.32 31.34 9.23
CA THR A 23 6.43 30.01 9.85
C THR A 23 6.20 30.10 11.34
N SER A 24 5.13 29.48 11.84
CA SER A 24 4.84 29.37 13.26
C SER A 24 4.94 27.90 13.68
N LEU A 25 5.80 27.58 14.65
CA LEU A 25 6.02 26.21 15.14
C LEU A 25 6.27 25.17 14.01
N GLY A 26 6.89 25.59 12.90
CA GLY A 26 7.12 24.72 11.75
C GLY A 26 5.94 24.53 10.80
N VAL A 27 4.84 25.27 11.01
CA VAL A 27 3.70 25.40 10.11
C VAL A 27 3.82 26.69 9.31
N GLU A 28 3.83 26.58 7.99
CA GLU A 28 3.78 27.74 7.10
C GLU A 28 2.35 28.23 6.91
N ILE A 29 2.15 29.51 7.23
CA ILE A 29 0.89 30.23 7.05
C ILE A 29 1.11 31.22 5.91
N ALA A 30 0.31 31.10 4.86
CA ALA A 30 0.31 32.02 3.73
C ALA A 30 -0.77 33.09 3.89
N LYS A 31 -0.55 34.28 3.32
CA LYS A 31 -1.47 35.43 3.36
C LYS A 31 -2.86 35.16 2.75
N ASP A 32 -2.94 34.25 1.79
CA ASP A 32 -4.18 33.79 1.19
C ASP A 32 -4.91 32.73 2.04
N CYS A 33 -4.38 32.43 3.24
CA CYS A 33 -4.83 31.36 4.13
C CYS A 33 -4.82 29.97 3.47
N SER A 34 -4.04 29.78 2.40
CA SER A 34 -3.89 28.50 1.73
C SER A 34 -2.87 27.62 2.42
N TRP A 35 -3.23 26.35 2.60
CA TRP A 35 -2.36 25.34 3.21
C TRP A 35 -1.52 24.57 2.19
N ASN A 36 -1.62 24.91 0.90
CA ASN A 36 -0.96 24.16 -0.17
C ASN A 36 0.56 24.17 -0.02
N ALA A 37 1.17 25.31 0.32
CA ALA A 37 2.62 25.43 0.47
C ALA A 37 3.14 24.54 1.62
N GLN A 38 2.49 24.64 2.80
CA GLN A 38 2.80 23.81 3.96
C GLN A 38 2.66 22.31 3.64
N MET A 39 1.56 21.92 3.00
CA MET A 39 1.31 20.51 2.72
C MET A 39 2.26 19.93 1.67
N SER A 40 2.63 20.69 0.63
CA SER A 40 3.64 20.27 -0.33
C SER A 40 5.01 20.14 0.34
N LYS A 41 5.39 21.09 1.22
CA LYS A 41 6.61 20.99 2.04
C LYS A 41 6.61 19.74 2.92
N VAL A 42 5.49 19.41 3.55
CA VAL A 42 5.32 18.20 4.36
C VAL A 42 5.42 16.93 3.49
N ALA A 43 4.80 16.91 2.31
CA ALA A 43 4.86 15.80 1.38
C ALA A 43 6.30 15.53 0.91
N GLU A 44 7.05 16.57 0.54
CA GLU A 44 8.45 16.45 0.14
C GLU A 44 9.35 15.96 1.28
N LYS A 45 9.14 16.46 2.51
CA LYS A 45 9.83 15.91 3.69
C LYS A 45 9.57 14.42 3.87
N GLY A 46 8.32 13.98 3.70
CA GLY A 46 7.97 12.55 3.77
C GLY A 46 8.62 11.72 2.66
N LYS A 47 8.59 12.20 1.41
CA LYS A 47 9.27 11.54 0.27
C LYS A 47 10.78 11.45 0.48
N ALA A 48 11.41 12.49 1.01
CA ALA A 48 12.82 12.52 1.33
C ALA A 48 13.17 11.50 2.43
N ARG A 49 12.35 11.42 3.50
CA ARG A 49 12.51 10.39 4.55
C ARG A 49 12.37 8.98 3.99
N ALA A 50 11.36 8.73 3.16
CA ALA A 50 11.20 7.44 2.49
C ALA A 50 12.41 7.07 1.62
N GLY A 51 13.03 8.05 0.95
CA GLY A 51 14.27 7.87 0.20
C GLY A 51 15.46 7.51 1.10
N LYS A 52 15.68 8.26 2.18
CA LYS A 52 16.75 8.00 3.16
C LYS A 52 16.61 6.63 3.83
N LEU A 53 15.38 6.20 4.11
CA LEU A 53 15.08 4.92 4.73
C LEU A 53 14.97 3.77 3.73
N HIS A 54 15.15 4.00 2.43
CA HIS A 54 15.06 2.97 1.40
C HIS A 54 15.91 1.73 1.72
N PRO A 55 17.18 1.82 2.18
CA PRO A 55 17.98 0.62 2.49
C PRO A 55 17.33 -0.28 3.55
N ILE A 56 16.64 0.30 4.54
CA ILE A 56 15.94 -0.44 5.60
C ILE A 56 14.64 -1.03 5.05
N LEU A 57 13.84 -0.22 4.35
CA LEU A 57 12.54 -0.63 3.81
C LEU A 57 12.68 -1.72 2.73
N ALA A 58 13.74 -1.65 1.92
CA ALA A 58 14.02 -2.62 0.86
C ALA A 58 14.78 -3.87 1.35
N ASN A 59 15.28 -3.87 2.59
CA ASN A 59 16.08 -4.97 3.11
C ASN A 59 15.26 -6.28 3.17
N ARG A 60 15.64 -7.28 2.37
CA ARG A 60 14.92 -8.57 2.29
C ARG A 60 15.02 -9.40 3.57
N HIS A 61 16.02 -9.18 4.40
CA HIS A 61 16.28 -9.94 5.63
C HIS A 61 15.51 -9.40 6.84
N LEU A 62 14.91 -8.21 6.72
CA LEU A 62 14.15 -7.59 7.79
C LEU A 62 12.67 -7.99 7.71
N ASP A 63 12.08 -8.32 8.87
CA ASP A 63 10.65 -8.64 9.00
C ASP A 63 9.80 -7.47 8.48
N THR A 64 8.80 -7.78 7.66
CA THR A 64 7.88 -6.79 7.10
C THR A 64 7.20 -5.94 8.17
N ARG A 65 6.90 -6.50 9.35
CA ARG A 65 6.32 -5.76 10.48
C ARG A 65 7.25 -4.65 10.95
N ILE A 66 8.55 -4.91 11.07
CA ILE A 66 9.51 -3.89 11.49
C ILE A 66 9.52 -2.73 10.49
N LYS A 67 9.47 -3.04 9.19
CA LYS A 67 9.39 -2.02 8.14
C LYS A 67 8.10 -1.21 8.21
N VAL A 68 6.97 -1.86 8.49
CA VAL A 68 5.68 -1.18 8.69
C VAL A 68 5.73 -0.31 9.95
N THR A 69 6.38 -0.76 11.02
CA THR A 69 6.63 0.06 12.21
C THR A 69 7.45 1.29 11.86
N VAL A 70 8.55 1.15 11.12
CA VAL A 70 9.35 2.29 10.63
C VAL A 70 8.52 3.26 9.78
N LEU A 71 7.67 2.73 8.88
CA LEU A 71 6.73 3.56 8.12
C LEU A 71 5.80 4.36 9.05
N LYS A 72 5.16 3.70 10.02
CA LYS A 72 4.21 4.30 10.96
C LYS A 72 4.86 5.26 11.96
N SER A 73 6.12 5.04 12.35
CA SER A 73 6.79 5.84 13.39
C SER A 73 7.71 6.93 12.85
N ALA A 74 8.29 6.77 11.66
CA ALA A 74 9.29 7.71 11.13
C ALA A 74 8.81 8.51 9.91
N ILE A 75 7.91 7.93 9.10
CA ILE A 75 7.47 8.52 7.82
C ILE A 75 6.08 9.14 7.92
N VAL A 76 5.12 8.43 8.53
CA VAL A 76 3.73 8.92 8.68
C VAL A 76 3.63 10.13 9.61
N PRO A 77 4.29 10.21 10.79
CA PRO A 77 4.05 11.32 11.71
C PRO A 77 4.36 12.72 11.13
N PRO A 78 5.45 12.92 10.36
CA PRO A 78 5.67 14.18 9.64
C PRO A 78 4.55 14.52 8.65
N LEU A 79 3.94 13.53 7.99
CA LEU A 79 2.86 13.73 7.02
C LEU A 79 1.55 14.19 7.67
N GLU A 80 1.40 13.95 8.97
CA GLU A 80 0.22 14.28 9.76
C GLU A 80 0.45 15.46 10.72
N TYR A 81 1.66 16.00 10.77
CA TYR A 81 2.02 17.07 11.68
C TYR A 81 1.13 18.31 11.46
N ALA A 82 0.58 18.84 12.55
CA ALA A 82 -0.39 19.94 12.55
C ALA A 82 -1.67 19.64 11.74
N GLY A 83 -1.97 18.37 11.46
CA GLY A 83 -3.09 17.96 10.61
C GLY A 83 -4.46 18.44 11.10
N GLU A 84 -4.57 18.86 12.36
CA GLU A 84 -5.73 19.51 12.95
C GLU A 84 -6.05 20.90 12.37
N VAL A 85 -5.05 21.71 11.99
CA VAL A 85 -5.27 23.12 11.59
C VAL A 85 -5.37 23.35 10.08
N TRP A 86 -4.88 22.41 9.26
CA TRP A 86 -4.81 22.60 7.81
C TRP A 86 -5.68 21.64 7.01
N GLU A 87 -6.22 22.12 5.89
CA GLU A 87 -6.92 21.33 4.87
C GLU A 87 -6.45 21.77 3.49
N GLY A 88 -6.08 20.81 2.65
CA GLY A 88 -5.56 21.09 1.32
C GLY A 88 -6.54 20.78 0.23
N ASN A 89 -6.24 21.29 -0.96
CA ASN A 89 -6.95 20.85 -2.15
C ASN A 89 -6.64 19.38 -2.48
N LYS A 90 -7.45 18.81 -3.38
CA LYS A 90 -7.33 17.41 -3.82
C LYS A 90 -5.94 17.07 -4.38
N LYS A 91 -5.24 18.02 -5.01
CA LYS A 91 -3.92 17.80 -5.61
C LYS A 91 -2.87 17.56 -4.53
N VAL A 92 -2.78 18.44 -3.53
CA VAL A 92 -1.75 18.31 -2.49
C VAL A 92 -2.04 17.14 -1.55
N VAL A 93 -3.32 16.82 -1.30
CA VAL A 93 -3.68 15.58 -0.60
C VAL A 93 -3.09 14.36 -1.33
N ARG A 94 -3.18 14.28 -2.66
CA ARG A 94 -2.57 13.18 -3.44
C ARG A 94 -1.05 13.12 -3.29
N GLU A 95 -0.37 14.25 -3.10
CA GLU A 95 1.09 14.28 -2.89
C GLU A 95 1.49 13.66 -1.54
N LEU A 96 0.72 13.93 -0.48
CA LEU A 96 0.90 13.29 0.83
C LEU A 96 0.67 11.79 0.76
N GLU A 97 -0.41 11.38 0.10
CA GLU A 97 -0.72 9.96 -0.13
C GLU A 97 0.41 9.28 -0.92
N ALA A 98 0.97 9.96 -1.93
CA ALA A 98 2.09 9.46 -2.71
C ALA A 98 3.37 9.29 -1.88
N ALA A 99 3.61 10.16 -0.90
CA ALA A 99 4.76 10.04 0.01
C ALA A 99 4.69 8.77 0.87
N GLN A 100 3.55 8.51 1.51
CA GLN A 100 3.33 7.27 2.28
C GLN A 100 3.42 6.05 1.35
N MET A 101 2.81 6.12 0.17
CA MET A 101 2.70 4.98 -0.74
C MET A 101 4.01 4.62 -1.41
N LYS A 102 4.92 5.58 -1.61
CA LYS A 102 6.29 5.30 -2.05
C LYS A 102 6.98 4.35 -1.08
N ALA A 103 6.93 4.64 0.22
CA ALA A 103 7.54 3.79 1.25
C ALA A 103 6.85 2.41 1.33
N ALA A 104 5.52 2.38 1.39
CA ALA A 104 4.76 1.14 1.46
C ALA A 104 5.00 0.20 0.26
N LYS A 105 5.12 0.74 -0.95
CA LYS A 105 5.44 -0.03 -2.17
C LYS A 105 6.87 -0.58 -2.14
N ILE A 106 7.83 0.16 -1.58
CA ILE A 106 9.20 -0.35 -1.36
C ILE A 106 9.17 -1.56 -0.41
N ILE A 107 8.41 -1.49 0.69
CA ILE A 107 8.28 -2.59 1.66
C ILE A 107 7.83 -3.88 0.98
N LEU A 108 6.80 -3.79 0.13
CA LEU A 108 6.23 -4.93 -0.59
C LEU A 108 7.01 -5.34 -1.85
N GLY A 109 7.96 -4.53 -2.32
CA GLY A 109 8.63 -4.75 -3.61
C GLY A 109 7.70 -4.61 -4.82
N CYS A 110 6.67 -3.77 -4.69
CA CYS A 110 5.68 -3.48 -5.71
C CYS A 110 6.09 -2.28 -6.57
N SER A 111 5.58 -2.21 -7.80
CA SER A 111 5.78 -1.08 -8.69
C SER A 111 5.07 0.18 -8.20
N LYS A 112 5.47 1.33 -8.74
CA LYS A 112 4.78 2.61 -8.49
C LYS A 112 3.33 2.62 -8.98
N TYR A 113 2.96 1.73 -9.90
CA TYR A 113 1.63 1.65 -10.52
C TYR A 113 0.66 0.72 -9.79
N THR A 114 1.13 -0.08 -8.84
CA THR A 114 0.24 -0.96 -8.04
C THR A 114 -0.85 -0.13 -7.35
N SER A 115 -2.05 -0.69 -7.22
CA SER A 115 -3.14 0.00 -6.52
C SER A 115 -2.73 0.36 -5.09
N ASN A 116 -2.97 1.62 -4.73
CA ASN A 116 -2.74 2.10 -3.37
C ASN A 116 -3.68 1.39 -2.37
N ALA A 117 -4.95 1.16 -2.74
CA ALA A 117 -5.89 0.47 -1.85
C ALA A 117 -5.44 -0.97 -1.56
N ALA A 118 -4.99 -1.71 -2.57
CA ALA A 118 -4.46 -3.06 -2.37
C ALA A 118 -3.21 -3.06 -1.47
N VAL A 119 -2.24 -2.15 -1.72
CA VAL A 119 -1.03 -2.03 -0.88
C VAL A 119 -1.37 -1.70 0.58
N ARG A 120 -2.33 -0.79 0.81
CA ARG A 120 -2.79 -0.47 2.18
C ARG A 120 -3.46 -1.65 2.85
N ALA A 121 -4.32 -2.35 2.10
CA ALA A 121 -5.04 -3.50 2.57
C ALA A 121 -4.11 -4.67 2.92
N GLU A 122 -2.99 -4.83 2.21
CA GLU A 122 -1.94 -5.81 2.51
C GLU A 122 -1.15 -5.47 3.80
N LEU A 123 -0.78 -4.19 3.98
CA LEU A 123 0.03 -3.76 5.11
C LEU A 123 -0.77 -3.40 6.37
N GLY A 124 -2.10 -3.31 6.28
CA GLY A 124 -2.93 -2.82 7.38
C GLY A 124 -2.60 -1.38 7.78
N ILE A 125 -2.41 -0.50 6.79
CA ILE A 125 -2.15 0.93 7.01
C ILE A 125 -3.32 1.77 6.50
N GLN A 126 -3.59 2.87 7.20
CA GLN A 126 -4.62 3.84 6.81
C GLN A 126 -4.05 4.94 5.91
N SER A 127 -4.90 5.65 5.18
CA SER A 127 -4.47 6.84 4.46
C SER A 127 -4.09 7.97 5.44
N PRO A 128 -3.09 8.81 5.10
CA PRO A 128 -2.81 10.04 5.85
C PRO A 128 -4.03 10.93 6.01
N ARG A 129 -4.97 10.93 5.05
CA ARG A 129 -6.25 11.62 5.20
C ARG A 129 -7.03 11.13 6.42
N SER A 130 -7.21 9.82 6.56
CA SER A 130 -7.93 9.24 7.70
C SER A 130 -7.26 9.61 9.03
N GLY A 131 -5.93 9.60 9.10
CA GLY A 131 -5.18 10.03 10.29
C GLY A 131 -5.41 11.50 10.65
N ARG A 132 -5.43 12.40 9.66
CA ARG A 132 -5.70 13.83 9.90
C ARG A 132 -7.14 14.09 10.31
N ASP A 133 -8.11 13.47 9.65
CA ASP A 133 -9.52 13.60 10.00
C ASP A 133 -9.76 13.14 11.44
N ALA A 134 -9.09 12.06 11.86
CA ALA A 134 -9.16 11.60 13.24
C ALA A 134 -8.61 12.63 14.24
N ARG A 135 -7.47 13.28 13.92
CA ARG A 135 -6.89 14.35 14.75
C ARG A 135 -7.81 15.56 14.84
N LYS A 136 -8.38 16.00 13.72
CA LYS A 136 -9.34 17.12 13.66
C LYS A 136 -10.55 16.86 14.55
N LEU A 137 -11.18 15.70 14.41
CA LEU A 137 -12.37 15.34 15.19
C LEU A 137 -12.03 15.21 16.68
N THR A 138 -10.87 14.62 17.01
CA THR A 138 -10.40 14.53 18.41
C THR A 138 -10.16 15.92 19.00
N TRP A 139 -9.55 16.83 18.23
CA TRP A 139 -9.33 18.20 18.66
C TRP A 139 -10.65 18.96 18.88
N GLN A 140 -11.59 18.86 17.94
CA GLN A 140 -12.92 19.46 18.06
C GLN A 140 -13.67 18.98 19.31
N TYR A 141 -13.63 17.67 19.59
CA TYR A 141 -14.24 17.11 20.79
C TYR A 141 -13.67 17.72 22.07
N ARG A 142 -12.34 17.84 22.16
CA ARG A 142 -11.68 18.49 23.31
C ARG A 142 -12.09 19.95 23.47
N MET A 143 -12.13 20.71 22.38
CA MET A 143 -12.54 22.12 22.41
C MET A 143 -14.00 22.29 22.87
N GLY A 144 -14.88 21.34 22.55
CA GLY A 144 -16.27 21.35 23.00
C GLY A 144 -16.41 21.15 24.52
N GLY A 145 -15.60 20.27 25.11
CA GLY A 145 -15.60 20.04 26.56
C GLY A 145 -15.02 21.21 27.37
N MET A 146 -14.11 21.99 26.79
CA MET A 146 -13.53 23.16 27.47
C MET A 146 -14.53 24.29 27.77
N GLY A 147 -15.71 24.27 27.15
CA GLY A 147 -16.73 25.32 27.29
C GLY A 147 -17.59 25.23 28.55
N GLU A 148 -17.58 24.11 29.28
CA GLU A 148 -18.48 23.89 30.43
C GLU A 148 -17.81 24.16 31.80
N GLU A 149 -16.48 24.07 31.90
CA GLU A 149 -15.75 24.26 33.18
C GLU A 149 -14.75 25.42 33.20
N GLY A 150 -14.51 26.09 32.07
CA GLY A 150 -13.52 27.19 31.95
C GLY A 150 -13.87 28.51 32.64
N GLY A 151 -14.90 28.56 33.48
CA GLY A 151 -15.39 29.77 34.16
C GLY A 151 -14.99 29.93 35.64
N ARG A 152 -14.40 28.91 36.29
CA ARG A 152 -13.90 29.05 37.67
C ARG A 152 -12.51 28.43 37.80
N MET A 153 -11.48 29.28 37.73
CA MET A 153 -10.25 29.04 38.47
C MET A 153 -10.53 29.24 39.96
N GLU A 154 -11.17 28.27 40.62
CA GLU A 154 -11.10 28.15 42.08
C GLU A 154 -10.30 26.88 42.40
N GLY A 155 -9.14 27.08 43.01
CA GLY A 155 -8.21 26.02 43.36
C GLY A 155 -8.83 25.04 44.34
N VAL A 156 -9.14 23.82 43.88
CA VAL A 156 -9.52 22.70 44.74
C VAL A 156 -8.82 21.44 44.22
N ARG A 157 -8.39 20.63 45.19
CA ARG A 157 -7.50 19.48 45.06
C ARG A 157 -8.10 18.39 44.16
N HIS A 158 -7.28 17.92 43.21
CA HIS A 158 -7.36 16.59 42.59
C HIS A 158 -7.55 15.51 43.68
N ASP A 159 -8.39 14.49 43.49
CA ASP A 159 -7.84 13.20 43.02
C ASP A 159 -8.88 12.20 42.45
N GLU A 160 -10.15 12.54 42.18
CA GLU A 160 -11.15 11.50 41.80
C GLU A 160 -11.96 11.71 40.50
N ASP A 161 -12.02 12.91 39.91
CA ASP A 161 -12.84 13.18 38.70
C ASP A 161 -12.14 12.97 37.35
N GLU A 162 -10.83 12.67 37.34
CA GLU A 162 -10.06 12.52 36.09
C GLU A 162 -10.37 11.20 35.34
N THR A 163 -11.08 10.26 35.97
CA THR A 163 -11.33 8.93 35.38
C THR A 163 -12.55 8.91 34.43
N LEU A 164 -13.61 9.67 34.71
CA LEU A 164 -14.84 9.67 33.91
C LEU A 164 -14.67 10.33 32.52
N GLU A 165 -13.86 11.38 32.41
CA GLU A 165 -13.57 12.01 31.12
C GLU A 165 -12.74 11.12 30.18
N THR A 166 -11.90 10.25 30.75
CA THR A 166 -11.02 9.37 29.97
C THR A 166 -11.81 8.28 29.23
N GLU A 167 -12.89 7.78 29.84
CA GLU A 167 -13.77 6.78 29.21
C GLU A 167 -14.53 7.39 28.02
N GLY A 168 -15.02 8.63 28.14
CA GLY A 168 -15.69 9.35 27.06
C GLY A 168 -14.78 9.61 25.86
N LEU A 169 -13.57 10.12 26.09
CA LEU A 169 -12.61 10.40 25.03
C LEU A 169 -12.13 9.12 24.33
N GLN A 170 -11.89 8.05 25.08
CA GLN A 170 -11.46 6.77 24.52
C GLN A 170 -12.55 6.15 23.64
N GLY A 171 -13.79 6.11 24.12
CA GLY A 171 -14.93 5.65 23.31
C GLY A 171 -15.14 6.49 22.05
N PHE A 172 -14.93 7.80 22.13
CA PHE A 172 -14.99 8.69 20.96
C PHE A 172 -13.87 8.40 19.94
N LYS A 173 -12.63 8.19 20.39
CA LYS A 173 -11.51 7.79 19.52
C LYS A 173 -11.76 6.46 18.84
N GLU A 174 -12.34 5.49 19.53
CA GLU A 174 -12.72 4.19 18.96
C GLU A 174 -13.78 4.34 17.89
N LYS A 175 -14.81 5.18 18.11
CA LYS A 175 -15.83 5.52 17.11
C LYS A 175 -15.22 6.15 15.86
N ILE A 176 -14.31 7.12 16.03
CA ILE A 176 -13.57 7.74 14.91
C ILE A 176 -12.75 6.69 14.15
N SER A 177 -12.00 5.86 14.88
CA SER A 177 -11.17 4.81 14.30
C SER A 177 -12.01 3.82 13.49
N GLY A 178 -13.16 3.41 14.03
CA GLY A 178 -14.14 2.56 13.33
C GLY A 178 -14.67 3.21 12.05
N GLY A 179 -15.04 4.49 12.11
CA GLY A 179 -15.49 5.26 10.93
C GLY A 179 -14.41 5.40 9.86
N CYS A 180 -13.16 5.62 10.26
CA CYS A 180 -12.01 5.64 9.36
C CYS A 180 -11.77 4.27 8.72
N ALA A 181 -11.81 3.19 9.52
CA ALA A 181 -11.64 1.84 9.03
C ALA A 181 -12.74 1.44 8.03
N GLU A 182 -14.00 1.80 8.27
CA GLU A 182 -15.10 1.52 7.35
C GLU A 182 -14.96 2.28 6.03
N ARG A 183 -14.55 3.55 6.08
CA ARG A 183 -14.25 4.34 4.89
C ARG A 183 -13.16 3.70 4.03
N GLU A 184 -12.08 3.22 4.65
CA GLU A 184 -11.01 2.53 3.93
C GLU A 184 -11.52 1.21 3.32
N LYS A 185 -12.35 0.45 4.03
CA LYS A 185 -12.98 -0.77 3.49
C LYS A 185 -13.88 -0.46 2.28
N GLN A 186 -14.65 0.61 2.33
CA GLN A 186 -15.48 1.06 1.20
C GLN A 186 -14.61 1.48 0.01
N ASN A 187 -13.54 2.23 0.24
CA ASN A 187 -12.58 2.59 -0.80
C ASN A 187 -11.97 1.34 -1.46
N LEU A 188 -11.55 0.35 -0.66
CA LEU A 188 -11.03 -0.91 -1.18
C LEU A 188 -12.08 -1.66 -2.00
N ARG A 189 -13.31 -1.79 -1.50
CA ARG A 189 -14.41 -2.45 -2.22
C ARG A 189 -14.69 -1.77 -3.55
N LYS A 190 -14.71 -0.43 -3.57
CA LYS A 190 -14.91 0.36 -4.79
C LYS A 190 -13.77 0.13 -5.78
N GLU A 191 -12.52 0.27 -5.33
CA GLU A 191 -11.37 0.06 -6.22
C GLU A 191 -11.30 -1.38 -6.76
N SER A 192 -11.59 -2.39 -5.95
CA SER A 192 -11.56 -3.78 -6.41
C SER A 192 -12.65 -4.11 -7.43
N LYS A 193 -13.74 -3.33 -7.49
CA LYS A 193 -14.80 -3.46 -8.50
C LYS A 193 -14.48 -2.66 -9.76
N ASP A 194 -14.00 -1.43 -9.58
CA ASP A 194 -13.88 -0.46 -10.66
C ASP A 194 -12.55 -0.56 -11.42
N LYS A 195 -11.50 -1.14 -10.82
CA LYS A 195 -10.16 -1.19 -11.43
C LYS A 195 -9.82 -2.56 -11.99
N GLU A 196 -9.49 -2.55 -13.27
CA GLU A 196 -8.92 -3.70 -13.97
C GLU A 196 -7.64 -4.22 -13.27
N GLY A 197 -7.56 -5.53 -13.10
CA GLY A 197 -6.46 -6.22 -12.46
C GLY A 197 -6.57 -6.33 -10.93
N LEU A 198 -7.69 -5.94 -10.30
CA LEU A 198 -7.97 -6.16 -8.87
C LEU A 198 -9.06 -7.20 -8.61
N GLU A 199 -9.56 -7.88 -9.65
CA GLU A 199 -10.62 -8.88 -9.56
C GLU A 199 -10.23 -10.00 -8.60
N VAL A 200 -9.05 -10.60 -8.80
CA VAL A 200 -8.48 -11.63 -7.92
C VAL A 200 -8.30 -11.10 -6.50
N TYR A 201 -7.94 -9.83 -6.33
CA TYR A 201 -7.85 -9.22 -5.00
C TYR A 201 -9.21 -9.17 -4.30
N GLY A 202 -10.26 -8.79 -5.04
CA GLY A 202 -11.64 -8.79 -4.57
C GLY A 202 -12.13 -10.19 -4.17
N MET A 203 -11.71 -11.24 -4.90
CA MET A 203 -12.09 -12.63 -4.63
C MET A 203 -11.51 -13.18 -3.30
N LEU A 204 -10.34 -12.68 -2.85
CA LEU A 204 -9.71 -13.11 -1.60
C LEU A 204 -10.56 -12.73 -0.36
N LYS A 205 -11.30 -11.61 -0.44
CA LYS A 205 -12.19 -11.11 0.63
C LYS A 205 -11.51 -11.00 2.01
N GLU A 206 -10.22 -10.66 2.07
CA GLU A 206 -9.43 -10.59 3.32
C GLU A 206 -9.47 -9.22 4.02
N GLY A 207 -10.21 -8.25 3.49
CA GLY A 207 -10.37 -6.91 4.09
C GLY A 207 -9.06 -6.12 4.23
N ILE A 208 -9.06 -5.10 5.09
CA ILE A 208 -7.88 -4.28 5.41
C ILE A 208 -7.27 -4.80 6.70
N GLY A 209 -5.98 -5.13 6.66
CA GLY A 209 -5.24 -5.60 7.83
C GLY A 209 -3.89 -6.16 7.41
N PHE A 210 -2.91 -6.15 8.31
CA PHE A 210 -1.61 -6.75 8.03
C PHE A 210 -1.80 -8.24 7.76
N LYS A 211 -1.38 -8.73 6.59
CA LYS A 211 -1.61 -10.12 6.21
C LYS A 211 -0.60 -11.06 6.84
N ASP A 212 -1.08 -12.20 7.34
CA ASP A 212 -0.25 -13.16 8.06
C ASP A 212 0.89 -13.73 7.21
N TYR A 213 0.65 -13.93 5.90
CA TYR A 213 1.68 -14.45 5.00
C TYR A 213 2.87 -13.48 4.79
N LEU A 214 2.75 -12.23 5.25
CA LEU A 214 3.82 -11.21 5.25
C LEU A 214 4.67 -11.24 6.52
N HIS A 215 4.36 -12.08 7.51
CA HIS A 215 5.20 -12.24 8.69
C HIS A 215 6.58 -12.76 8.32
N GLY A 216 7.61 -12.15 8.91
CA GLY A 216 9.00 -12.50 8.66
C GLY A 216 9.62 -11.77 7.46
N PRO A 217 10.85 -12.17 7.07
CA PRO A 217 11.57 -11.56 5.96
C PRO A 217 10.86 -11.75 4.61
N MET A 218 10.92 -10.74 3.73
CA MET A 218 10.33 -10.79 2.39
C MET A 218 11.19 -11.63 1.43
N ASP A 219 11.00 -12.95 1.48
CA ASP A 219 11.59 -13.88 0.51
C ASP A 219 10.98 -13.75 -0.89
N ALA A 220 11.55 -14.48 -1.85
CA ALA A 220 11.12 -14.43 -3.26
C ALA A 220 9.68 -14.90 -3.44
N GLY A 221 9.27 -15.97 -2.75
CA GLY A 221 7.93 -16.54 -2.83
C GLY A 221 6.86 -15.60 -2.26
N THR A 222 7.15 -14.93 -1.15
CA THR A 222 6.30 -13.93 -0.51
C THR A 222 6.15 -12.71 -1.42
N LYS A 223 7.24 -12.21 -2.01
CA LYS A 223 7.17 -11.13 -3.01
C LYS A 223 6.33 -11.51 -4.22
N LEU A 224 6.50 -12.72 -4.74
CA LEU A 224 5.68 -13.21 -5.85
C LEU A 224 4.21 -13.27 -5.44
N LYS A 225 3.89 -13.85 -4.29
CA LYS A 225 2.52 -13.92 -3.77
C LYS A 225 1.86 -12.55 -3.68
N VAL A 226 2.55 -11.54 -3.12
CA VAL A 226 2.05 -10.14 -3.12
C VAL A 226 1.79 -9.64 -4.53
N LYS A 227 2.73 -9.86 -5.47
CA LYS A 227 2.59 -9.39 -6.85
C LYS A 227 1.43 -10.07 -7.57
N PHE A 228 1.21 -11.37 -7.39
CA PHE A 228 0.03 -12.04 -7.93
C PHE A 228 -1.26 -11.47 -7.32
N ARG A 229 -1.33 -11.34 -5.99
CA ARG A 229 -2.51 -10.79 -5.30
C ARG A 229 -2.86 -9.38 -5.79
N THR A 230 -1.87 -8.50 -5.84
CA THR A 230 -2.06 -7.07 -6.18
C THR A 230 -2.13 -6.78 -7.68
N GLY A 231 -1.99 -7.81 -8.54
CA GLY A 231 -1.87 -7.63 -9.99
C GLY A 231 -0.58 -6.92 -10.39
N ASP A 232 0.45 -6.93 -9.54
CA ASP A 232 1.76 -6.34 -9.82
C ASP A 232 2.75 -7.28 -10.53
N ILE A 233 2.26 -8.43 -10.97
CA ILE A 233 3.04 -9.44 -11.67
C ILE A 233 3.11 -9.14 -13.18
N GLY A 234 4.25 -9.45 -13.81
CA GLY A 234 4.53 -9.13 -15.22
C GLY A 234 3.84 -10.05 -16.24
N LEU A 235 2.58 -10.41 -16.01
CA LEU A 235 1.74 -11.17 -16.94
C LEU A 235 1.21 -10.26 -18.05
N ARG A 236 0.71 -10.84 -19.16
CA ARG A 236 0.16 -10.05 -20.27
C ARG A 236 -1.10 -9.26 -19.85
N GLU A 237 -1.92 -9.76 -18.92
CA GLU A 237 -3.03 -8.98 -18.32
C GLU A 237 -2.58 -7.61 -17.79
N ARG A 238 -1.36 -7.52 -17.22
CA ARG A 238 -0.84 -6.27 -16.68
C ARG A 238 -0.40 -5.33 -17.79
N ARG A 239 0.17 -5.86 -18.88
CA ARG A 239 0.56 -5.04 -20.05
C ARG A 239 -0.66 -4.42 -20.69
N ARG A 240 -1.77 -5.17 -20.80
CA ARG A 240 -3.05 -4.69 -21.33
C ARG A 240 -3.53 -3.39 -20.67
N ARG A 241 -3.36 -3.25 -19.34
CA ARG A 241 -3.72 -2.02 -18.61
C ARG A 241 -2.91 -0.77 -18.97
N HIS A 242 -1.80 -0.96 -19.66
CA HIS A 242 -0.91 0.10 -20.10
C HIS A 242 -0.77 0.16 -21.62
N ARG A 243 -1.65 -0.55 -22.35
CA ARG A 243 -1.63 -0.58 -23.81
C ARG A 243 -1.88 0.80 -24.39
N THR A 244 -1.20 1.09 -25.50
CA THR A 244 -1.62 2.17 -26.40
C THR A 244 -2.78 1.70 -27.27
N VAL A 245 -3.53 2.65 -27.85
CA VAL A 245 -4.72 2.34 -28.68
C VAL A 245 -4.38 1.44 -29.87
N ASP A 246 -3.12 1.46 -30.32
CA ASP A 246 -2.65 0.75 -31.51
C ASP A 246 -2.15 -0.68 -31.25
N GLU A 247 -2.15 -1.17 -30.00
CA GLU A 247 -1.73 -2.55 -29.70
C GLU A 247 -2.87 -3.55 -29.99
N GLU A 248 -2.60 -4.54 -30.84
CA GLU A 248 -3.55 -5.60 -31.19
C GLU A 248 -3.83 -6.54 -30.00
N ASP A 249 -5.06 -7.06 -29.91
CA ASP A 249 -5.47 -7.94 -28.80
C ASP A 249 -4.67 -9.26 -28.75
N ASP A 250 -4.07 -9.68 -29.88
CA ASP A 250 -3.24 -10.87 -30.00
C ASP A 250 -1.95 -10.81 -29.17
N GLU A 251 -1.46 -9.60 -28.84
CA GLU A 251 -0.29 -9.43 -27.98
C GLU A 251 -0.56 -9.89 -26.53
N PHE A 252 -1.84 -9.98 -26.12
CA PHE A 252 -2.21 -10.36 -24.76
C PHE A 252 -2.49 -11.85 -24.56
N LYS A 253 -2.60 -12.62 -25.66
CA LYS A 253 -2.85 -14.06 -25.63
C LYS A 253 -1.76 -14.82 -24.91
N CYS A 254 -2.12 -15.83 -24.13
CA CYS A 254 -1.14 -16.75 -23.56
C CYS A 254 -0.51 -17.60 -24.67
N ASP A 255 0.75 -18.03 -24.52
CA ASP A 255 1.42 -18.89 -25.53
C ASP A 255 0.70 -20.24 -25.72
N CYS A 256 -0.20 -20.63 -24.81
CA CYS A 256 -1.03 -21.83 -24.96
C CYS A 256 -2.29 -21.59 -25.80
N GLY A 257 -2.47 -20.41 -26.38
CA GLY A 257 -3.63 -20.02 -27.18
C GLY A 257 -4.83 -19.47 -26.37
N PHE A 258 -4.70 -19.32 -25.05
CA PHE A 258 -5.78 -18.72 -24.24
C PHE A 258 -5.85 -17.21 -24.47
N GLU A 259 -7.05 -16.63 -24.45
CA GLU A 259 -7.30 -15.24 -24.89
C GLU A 259 -6.48 -14.19 -24.13
N CYS A 260 -6.23 -14.40 -22.83
CA CYS A 260 -5.45 -13.50 -22.01
C CYS A 260 -4.57 -14.27 -21.02
N GLU A 261 -3.27 -14.02 -20.99
CA GLU A 261 -2.42 -14.52 -19.90
C GLU A 261 -2.71 -13.75 -18.60
N ASP A 262 -3.76 -14.17 -17.90
CA ASP A 262 -4.19 -13.63 -16.61
C ASP A 262 -3.77 -14.51 -15.42
N ARG A 263 -3.93 -13.99 -14.20
CA ARG A 263 -3.54 -14.71 -12.97
C ARG A 263 -4.33 -16.01 -12.76
N VAL A 264 -5.62 -16.02 -13.09
CA VAL A 264 -6.50 -17.19 -12.87
C VAL A 264 -6.10 -18.31 -13.82
N HIS A 265 -5.96 -17.99 -15.09
CA HIS A 265 -5.50 -18.90 -16.13
C HIS A 265 -4.14 -19.50 -15.78
N VAL A 266 -3.14 -18.65 -15.50
CA VAL A 266 -1.76 -19.10 -15.21
C VAL A 266 -1.72 -20.02 -13.99
N VAL A 267 -2.40 -19.65 -12.91
CA VAL A 267 -2.37 -20.39 -11.64
C VAL A 267 -3.19 -21.67 -11.70
N ALA A 268 -4.35 -21.68 -12.33
CA ALA A 268 -5.31 -22.77 -12.21
C ALA A 268 -5.40 -23.73 -13.41
N GLU A 269 -5.14 -23.27 -14.64
CA GLU A 269 -5.57 -24.02 -15.84
C GLU A 269 -4.52 -24.11 -16.96
N CYS A 270 -3.62 -23.13 -17.07
CA CYS A 270 -2.72 -22.99 -18.21
C CYS A 270 -1.90 -24.27 -18.49
N PRO A 271 -2.06 -24.94 -19.65
CA PRO A 271 -1.39 -26.21 -19.95
C PRO A 271 0.13 -26.16 -19.83
N LEU A 272 0.73 -24.98 -20.07
CA LEU A 272 2.16 -24.75 -19.99
C LEU A 272 2.75 -24.90 -18.58
N TYR A 273 1.92 -24.82 -17.54
CA TYR A 273 2.32 -25.00 -16.15
C TYR A 273 1.68 -26.24 -15.49
N LYS A 274 1.27 -27.22 -16.31
CA LYS A 274 0.63 -28.45 -15.82
C LYS A 274 1.54 -29.21 -14.86
N LYS A 275 2.84 -29.31 -15.18
CA LYS A 275 3.85 -30.00 -14.37
C LYS A 275 3.97 -29.39 -12.96
N GLU A 276 4.05 -28.07 -12.87
CA GLU A 276 4.15 -27.35 -11.59
C GLU A 276 2.89 -27.53 -10.75
N ARG A 277 1.70 -27.53 -11.39
CA ARG A 277 0.43 -27.81 -10.70
C ARG A 277 0.36 -29.25 -10.19
N GLU A 278 0.78 -30.24 -10.97
CA GLU A 278 0.81 -31.65 -10.55
C GLU A 278 1.76 -31.88 -9.38
N LEU A 279 2.93 -31.23 -9.38
CA LEU A 279 3.84 -31.24 -8.26
C LEU A 279 3.20 -30.60 -7.01
N TYR A 280 2.57 -29.44 -7.17
CA TYR A 280 1.86 -28.76 -6.08
C TYR A 280 0.75 -29.64 -5.48
N MET A 281 -0.10 -30.27 -6.32
CA MET A 281 -1.18 -31.15 -5.87
C MET A 281 -0.66 -32.40 -5.17
N THR A 282 0.48 -32.94 -5.64
CA THR A 282 1.14 -34.09 -5.02
C THR A 282 1.68 -33.74 -3.64
N GLU A 283 2.39 -32.61 -3.50
CA GLU A 283 2.90 -32.14 -2.20
C GLU A 283 1.76 -31.78 -1.24
N LEU A 284 0.66 -31.23 -1.76
CA LEU A 284 -0.53 -30.93 -0.99
C LEU A 284 -1.17 -32.21 -0.40
N GLY A 285 -1.29 -33.27 -1.21
CA GLY A 285 -1.78 -34.58 -0.77
C GLY A 285 -0.88 -35.28 0.26
N LYS A 286 0.43 -34.95 0.30
CA LYS A 286 1.35 -35.44 1.35
C LYS A 286 1.12 -34.77 2.71
N ILE A 287 0.51 -33.58 2.75
CA ILE A 287 0.12 -32.95 4.01
C ILE A 287 -1.14 -33.66 4.54
N ASP A 288 -2.18 -33.72 3.71
CA ASP A 288 -3.42 -34.44 3.95
C ASP A 288 -4.05 -34.77 2.58
N GLY A 289 -4.43 -36.03 2.35
CA GLY A 289 -5.03 -36.47 1.10
C GLY A 289 -6.30 -35.68 0.73
N THR A 290 -7.06 -35.23 1.73
CA THR A 290 -8.31 -34.47 1.53
C THR A 290 -8.06 -33.09 0.92
N TYR A 291 -6.89 -32.46 1.14
CA TYR A 291 -6.59 -31.16 0.57
C TYR A 291 -6.44 -31.21 -0.95
N ARG A 292 -5.91 -32.32 -1.49
CA ARG A 292 -5.81 -32.53 -2.93
C ARG A 292 -7.20 -32.65 -3.55
N GLU A 293 -8.05 -33.51 -2.99
CA GLU A 293 -9.43 -33.71 -3.46
C GLU A 293 -10.22 -32.41 -3.43
N MET A 294 -10.09 -31.64 -2.34
CA MET A 294 -10.72 -30.32 -2.24
C MET A 294 -10.23 -29.35 -3.32
N PHE A 295 -8.92 -29.28 -3.54
CA PHE A 295 -8.34 -28.41 -4.55
C PHE A 295 -8.77 -28.78 -5.96
N GLU A 296 -8.87 -30.08 -6.26
CA GLU A 296 -9.37 -30.60 -7.54
C GLU A 296 -10.87 -30.33 -7.72
N ALA A 297 -11.67 -30.38 -6.66
CA ALA A 297 -13.10 -30.07 -6.71
C ALA A 297 -13.41 -28.57 -6.92
N TRP A 298 -12.48 -27.68 -6.59
CA TRP A 298 -12.66 -26.24 -6.76
C TRP A 298 -12.58 -25.80 -8.22
N ASN A 299 -13.34 -24.75 -8.54
CA ASN A 299 -13.23 -24.09 -9.83
C ASN A 299 -11.93 -23.27 -9.95
N ARG A 300 -11.64 -22.73 -11.14
CA ARG A 300 -10.39 -22.00 -11.41
C ARG A 300 -10.14 -20.78 -10.53
N GLU A 301 -11.18 -20.02 -10.20
CA GLU A 301 -11.06 -18.84 -9.36
C GLU A 301 -10.77 -19.26 -7.92
N GLU A 302 -11.47 -20.30 -7.45
CA GLU A 302 -11.29 -20.86 -6.12
C GLU A 302 -9.90 -21.46 -5.92
N ARG A 303 -9.39 -22.21 -6.89
CA ARG A 303 -8.01 -22.70 -6.90
C ARG A 303 -7.00 -21.55 -6.82
N THR A 304 -7.23 -20.48 -7.58
CA THR A 304 -6.36 -19.29 -7.58
C THR A 304 -6.37 -18.60 -6.21
N VAL A 305 -7.57 -18.38 -5.65
CA VAL A 305 -7.75 -17.80 -4.30
C VAL A 305 -7.11 -18.69 -3.23
N ALA A 306 -7.18 -20.01 -3.37
CA ALA A 306 -6.58 -20.94 -2.42
C ALA A 306 -5.04 -20.94 -2.44
N VAL A 307 -4.41 -20.73 -3.60
CA VAL A 307 -2.95 -20.55 -3.69
C VAL A 307 -2.53 -19.19 -3.15
N LEU A 308 -3.28 -18.14 -3.50
CA LEU A 308 -2.94 -16.75 -3.17
C LEU A 308 -3.39 -16.29 -1.79
N GLY A 309 -4.30 -16.99 -1.14
CA GLY A 309 -4.85 -16.65 0.18
C GLY A 309 -4.89 -17.85 1.11
N HIS A 310 -5.33 -17.62 2.34
CA HIS A 310 -5.50 -18.67 3.36
C HIS A 310 -6.96 -18.98 3.61
N ARG A 311 -7.88 -18.04 3.32
CA ARG A 311 -9.31 -18.11 3.69
C ARG A 311 -10.02 -19.40 3.26
N ARG A 312 -9.68 -19.96 2.10
CA ARG A 312 -10.28 -21.22 1.60
C ARG A 312 -9.86 -22.46 2.38
N TRP A 313 -8.76 -22.36 3.12
CA TRP A 313 -8.21 -23.44 3.92
C TRP A 313 -8.60 -23.34 5.41
N VAL A 314 -8.89 -22.13 5.93
CA VAL A 314 -8.99 -21.84 7.37
C VAL A 314 -9.86 -22.82 8.17
N GLU A 315 -11.04 -23.18 7.65
CA GLU A 315 -11.99 -24.04 8.39
C GLU A 315 -11.48 -25.46 8.62
N LYS A 316 -10.62 -25.98 7.74
CA LYS A 316 -10.14 -27.37 7.80
C LYS A 316 -8.65 -27.50 8.09
N ALA A 317 -7.84 -26.55 7.63
CA ALA A 317 -6.39 -26.70 7.65
C ALA A 317 -5.78 -26.52 9.04
N GLY A 318 -6.42 -25.75 9.94
CA GLY A 318 -5.93 -25.53 11.30
C GLY A 318 -4.42 -25.24 11.35
N ARG A 319 -3.65 -26.19 11.87
CA ARG A 319 -2.18 -26.11 12.02
C ARG A 319 -1.40 -26.23 10.70
N ASP A 320 -1.98 -26.80 9.66
CA ASP A 320 -1.32 -26.98 8.36
C ASP A 320 -1.29 -25.71 7.50
N ILE A 321 -2.00 -24.65 7.89
CA ILE A 321 -2.12 -23.44 7.08
C ILE A 321 -0.77 -22.82 6.70
N VAL A 322 0.21 -22.88 7.62
CA VAL A 322 1.57 -22.38 7.39
C VAL A 322 2.31 -23.25 6.36
N ARG A 323 2.10 -24.58 6.40
CA ARG A 323 2.70 -25.51 5.43
C ARG A 323 2.09 -25.32 4.04
N ILE A 324 0.76 -25.16 3.97
CA ILE A 324 0.03 -24.89 2.72
C ILE A 324 0.47 -23.54 2.12
N ASP A 325 0.61 -22.49 2.94
CA ASP A 325 1.11 -21.18 2.47
C ASP A 325 2.53 -21.30 1.89
N ARG A 326 3.42 -22.04 2.56
CA ARG A 326 4.77 -22.32 2.06
C ARG A 326 4.74 -23.09 0.73
N LEU A 327 3.89 -24.11 0.59
CA LEU A 327 3.71 -24.82 -0.68
C LEU A 327 3.22 -23.90 -1.79
N GLY A 328 2.24 -23.04 -1.51
CA GLY A 328 1.75 -22.05 -2.47
C GLY A 328 2.85 -21.09 -2.94
N LYS A 329 3.68 -20.61 -2.02
CA LYS A 329 4.85 -19.76 -2.34
C LYS A 329 5.88 -20.50 -3.21
N THR A 330 6.17 -21.76 -2.92
CA THR A 330 7.06 -22.61 -3.73
C THR A 330 6.50 -22.82 -5.13
N PHE A 331 5.22 -23.18 -5.23
CA PHE A 331 4.53 -23.37 -6.50
C PHE A 331 4.58 -22.11 -7.38
N LEU A 332 4.24 -20.93 -6.83
CA LEU A 332 4.32 -19.66 -7.56
C LEU A 332 5.76 -19.35 -8.02
N SER A 333 6.76 -19.74 -7.24
CA SER A 333 8.17 -19.53 -7.59
C SER A 333 8.59 -20.41 -8.76
N HIS A 334 8.25 -21.70 -8.74
CA HIS A 334 8.53 -22.62 -9.85
C HIS A 334 7.77 -22.21 -11.12
N LEU A 335 6.48 -21.92 -11.00
CA LEU A 335 5.65 -21.44 -12.11
C LEU A 335 6.25 -20.19 -12.76
N TRP A 336 6.69 -19.22 -11.93
CA TRP A 336 7.29 -17.99 -12.44
C TRP A 336 8.65 -18.22 -13.10
N GLN A 337 9.46 -19.14 -12.57
CA GLN A 337 10.75 -19.53 -13.16
C GLN A 337 10.55 -20.17 -14.54
N SER A 338 9.66 -21.16 -14.65
CA SER A 338 9.32 -21.82 -15.91
C SER A 338 8.81 -20.81 -16.94
N ARG A 339 8.03 -19.82 -16.51
CA ARG A 339 7.59 -18.73 -17.40
C ARG A 339 8.76 -17.90 -17.94
N LYS A 340 9.71 -17.50 -17.08
CA LYS A 340 10.87 -16.70 -17.51
C LYS A 340 11.68 -17.43 -18.57
N GLU A 341 11.94 -18.72 -18.33
CA GLU A 341 12.68 -19.60 -19.22
C GLU A 341 12.01 -19.70 -20.59
N ARG A 342 10.70 -19.96 -20.64
CA ARG A 342 9.95 -20.06 -21.90
C ARG A 342 9.94 -18.78 -22.71
N LEU A 343 9.79 -17.63 -22.06
CA LEU A 343 9.73 -16.33 -22.74
C LEU A 343 11.11 -15.77 -23.09
N ALA A 344 12.20 -16.50 -22.79
CA ALA A 344 13.56 -16.01 -22.85
C ALA A 344 13.71 -14.64 -22.16
N ILE A 345 12.89 -14.39 -21.13
CA ILE A 345 13.06 -13.25 -20.26
C ILE A 345 14.25 -13.67 -19.42
N GLY A 346 15.45 -13.34 -19.91
CA GLY A 346 16.71 -13.64 -19.23
C GLY A 346 16.64 -13.24 -17.76
N ASP A 347 17.63 -13.64 -16.97
CA ASP A 347 17.58 -13.64 -15.50
C ASP A 347 17.55 -12.27 -14.82
N ARG A 348 17.03 -11.24 -15.51
CA ARG A 348 16.42 -10.03 -14.96
C ARG A 348 15.56 -10.46 -13.78
N SER A 349 16.19 -10.41 -12.60
CA SER A 349 15.58 -10.81 -11.36
C SER A 349 14.21 -10.17 -11.25
N CYS A 350 13.28 -10.82 -10.56
CA CYS A 350 12.03 -10.22 -10.13
C CYS A 350 12.20 -8.94 -9.27
N GLY A 351 13.44 -8.43 -9.12
CA GLY A 351 13.81 -7.14 -8.59
C GLY A 351 13.32 -5.99 -9.45
N ASN A 352 12.27 -5.34 -8.94
CA ASN A 352 11.91 -3.91 -8.99
C ASN A 352 11.96 -3.10 -10.29
N ASN A 353 12.52 -3.62 -11.38
CA ASN A 353 12.65 -2.94 -12.65
C ASN A 353 11.85 -3.72 -13.68
N ALA A 354 10.54 -3.48 -13.69
CA ALA A 354 9.84 -3.55 -14.96
C ALA A 354 10.64 -2.68 -15.95
N PRO A 355 11.01 -3.17 -17.14
CA PRO A 355 11.58 -2.30 -18.14
C PRO A 355 10.58 -1.16 -18.33
N SER A 356 11.03 0.07 -18.10
CA SER A 356 10.36 1.22 -18.70
C SER A 356 10.19 0.88 -20.17
N SER A 357 8.99 1.05 -20.70
CA SER A 357 8.63 0.88 -22.12
C SER A 357 9.45 1.74 -23.08
N ARG A 358 10.47 2.48 -22.60
CA ARG A 358 11.52 3.03 -23.44
C ARG A 358 12.57 1.95 -23.72
N GLY A 359 12.27 1.11 -24.71
CA GLY A 359 13.28 0.35 -25.42
C GLY A 359 14.32 1.31 -26.00
N ARG A 360 15.43 1.53 -25.30
CA ARG A 360 16.65 2.01 -25.94
C ARG A 360 17.28 0.78 -26.58
N VAL A 361 17.01 0.61 -27.88
CA VAL A 361 17.79 -0.28 -28.76
C VAL A 361 19.23 0.19 -28.66
N VAL A 362 20.07 -0.56 -27.93
CA VAL A 362 21.52 -0.37 -27.99
C VAL A 362 21.99 -1.15 -29.21
N ASN A 363 21.86 -0.53 -30.38
CA ASN A 363 22.65 -0.93 -31.53
C ASN A 363 24.06 -0.40 -31.31
N GLY A 364 25.00 -1.32 -31.09
CA GLY A 364 26.41 -1.02 -30.90
C GLY A 364 27.24 -2.25 -31.23
N GLN A 365 27.16 -2.68 -32.49
CA GLN A 365 28.18 -3.52 -33.09
C GLN A 365 29.50 -2.72 -33.09
N THR A 366 30.49 -3.18 -32.34
CA THR A 366 31.89 -2.91 -32.66
C THR A 366 32.55 -4.25 -32.97
N ALA A 367 32.62 -4.55 -34.26
CA ALA A 367 33.54 -5.53 -34.79
C ALA A 367 34.97 -5.02 -34.56
N MET A 368 35.75 -5.75 -33.77
CA MET A 368 37.20 -5.57 -33.74
C MET A 368 37.77 -6.14 -35.05
N ALA A 369 38.31 -5.25 -35.88
CA ALA A 369 39.18 -5.64 -36.97
C ALA A 369 40.55 -6.03 -36.38
N CYS A 370 40.91 -7.30 -36.53
CA CYS A 370 42.31 -7.75 -36.48
C CYS A 370 43.04 -7.11 -37.67
N LYS A 371 44.14 -6.40 -37.40
CA LYS A 371 45.15 -6.08 -38.41
C LYS A 371 46.40 -6.90 -38.11
N THR A 372 46.83 -7.62 -39.15
CA THR A 372 48.18 -8.16 -39.38
C THR A 372 49.23 -7.06 -39.44
#